data_AF-A0A955FGH5-F1
#
_entry.id   AF-A0A955FGH5-F1
#
_cell.length_a   1.000
_cell.length_b   1.000
_cell.length_c   1.000
_cell.angle_alpha   90.00
_cell.angle_beta   90.00
_cell.angle_gamma   90.00
#
_symmetry.space_group_name_H-M   'P 1'
#
loop_
_entity.id
_entity.type
_entity.pdbx_description
1 polymer ?
#
loop_
_entity_poly.entity_id
_entity_poly.type
_entity_poly.pdbx_seq_one_letter_code
_entity_poly.pdbx_strand_id
1 'polypeptide(L)'
;LSIKSIYGYVPRYNNVKVKALDINGEKIRINATGFLARVIQHEIDHTNGNLFVDHIKQDPGAFFKLTDNGTLESLDYNEKIKNSTTLWQEN
;
A
#
# COMPACT_ATOMS: atom_id res chain seq x y z
N LEU A 1 3.83 9.49 0.43
CA LEU A 1 2.47 8.99 0.14
C LEU A 1 2.11 9.37 -1.30
N SER A 2 2.08 8.38 -2.20
CA SER A 2 1.93 8.62 -3.66
C SER A 2 0.46 8.74 -4.10
N ILE A 3 -0.48 8.16 -3.35
CA ILE A 3 -1.93 8.25 -3.60
C ILE A 3 -2.57 8.98 -2.43
N LYS A 4 -3.26 10.09 -2.71
CA LYS A 4 -3.96 10.91 -1.71
C LYS A 4 -5.44 10.51 -1.64
N SER A 5 -6.01 10.59 -0.44
CA SER A 5 -7.45 10.46 -0.18
C SER A 5 -8.11 9.09 -0.46
N ILE A 6 -7.34 8.10 -0.93
CA ILE A 6 -7.81 6.73 -1.15
C ILE A 6 -7.08 5.80 -0.18
N TYR A 7 -7.86 4.95 0.46
CA TYR A 7 -7.41 3.93 1.40
C TYR A 7 -7.79 2.56 0.85
N GLY A 8 -7.05 1.54 1.26
CA GLY A 8 -7.36 0.18 0.84
C GLY A 8 -7.03 -0.90 1.85
N TYR A 9 -7.88 -1.93 1.88
CA TYR A 9 -7.59 -3.16 2.62
C TYR A 9 -6.63 -4.03 1.83
N VAL A 10 -5.34 -3.74 2.02
CA VAL A 10 -4.26 -4.42 1.30
C VAL A 10 -3.83 -5.67 2.07
N PRO A 11 -3.85 -6.87 1.46
CA PRO A 11 -3.31 -8.07 2.09
C PRO A 11 -1.79 -7.94 2.25
N ARG A 12 -1.28 -8.26 3.45
CA ARG A 12 0.13 -8.13 3.80
C ARG A 12 0.56 -9.25 4.73
N TYR A 13 1.83 -9.65 4.64
CA TYR A 13 2.39 -10.62 5.58
C TYR A 13 2.51 -9.98 6.97
N ASN A 14 2.03 -10.68 8.01
CA ASN A 14 2.10 -10.19 9.38
C ASN A 14 3.49 -10.34 10.03
N ASN A 15 4.39 -11.12 9.42
CA ASN A 15 5.77 -11.33 9.86
C ASN A 15 6.67 -11.40 8.63
N VAL A 16 7.76 -10.62 8.62
CA VAL A 16 8.75 -10.58 7.53
C VAL A 16 10.17 -10.54 8.09
N LYS A 17 11.10 -11.13 7.33
CA LYS A 17 12.55 -11.05 7.59
C LYS A 17 13.24 -10.35 6.43
N VAL A 18 13.78 -9.18 6.69
CA VAL A 18 14.37 -8.30 5.68
C VAL A 18 15.89 -8.24 5.86
N LYS A 19 16.61 -8.23 4.72
CA LYS A 19 18.03 -7.92 4.65
C LYS A 19 18.16 -6.54 4.01
N ALA A 20 18.98 -5.67 4.59
CA ALA A 20 19.22 -4.32 4.10
C ALA A 20 20.66 -3.89 4.42
N LEU A 21 21.03 -2.70 3.93
CA LEU A 21 22.21 -1.98 4.39
C LEU A 21 21.76 -0.83 5.29
N ASP A 22 22.52 -0.54 6.34
CA ASP A 22 22.30 0.66 7.14
C ASP A 22 22.88 1.91 6.43
N ILE A 23 22.82 3.06 7.11
CA ILE A 23 23.31 4.34 6.56
C ILE A 23 24.83 4.37 6.31
N ASN A 24 25.59 3.44 6.89
CA ASN A 24 27.03 3.30 6.70
C ASN A 24 27.37 2.23 5.65
N GLY A 25 26.35 1.56 5.08
CA GLY A 25 26.54 0.48 4.12
C GLY A 25 26.73 -0.90 4.76
N GLU A 26 26.55 -1.03 6.08
CA GLU A 26 26.74 -2.30 6.78
C GLU A 26 25.50 -3.19 6.70
N LYS A 27 25.71 -4.50 6.55
CA LYS A 27 24.62 -5.47 6.37
C LYS A 27 23.84 -5.67 7.67
N ILE A 28 22.54 -5.40 7.62
CA ILE A 28 21.62 -5.64 8.73
C ILE A 28 20.53 -6.66 8.38
N ARG A 29 19.95 -7.28 9.42
CA ARG A 29 18.78 -8.15 9.30
C ARG A 29 17.69 -7.69 10.27
N ILE A 30 16.49 -7.50 9.76
CA ILE A 30 15.34 -7.01 10.52
C ILE A 30 14.27 -8.10 10.52
N ASN A 31 13.86 -8.57 11.70
CA ASN A 31 12.63 -9.34 11.85
C ASN A 31 11.54 -8.36 12.28
N ALA A 32 10.52 -8.16 11.45
CA ALA A 32 9.44 -7.22 11.72
C ALA A 32 8.10 -7.95 11.77
N THR A 33 7.21 -7.47 12.63
CA THR A 33 5.84 -8.00 12.75
C THR A 33 4.81 -6.87 12.77
N GLY A 34 3.55 -7.20 12.55
CA GLY A 34 2.42 -6.27 12.65
C GLY A 34 2.60 -5.04 11.76
N PHE A 35 2.45 -3.86 12.37
CA PHE A 35 2.53 -2.59 11.65
C PHE A 35 3.88 -2.34 11.00
N LEU A 36 4.99 -2.65 11.67
CA LEU A 36 6.33 -2.47 11.10
C LEU A 36 6.54 -3.36 9.88
N ALA A 37 6.07 -4.62 9.94
CA ALA A 37 6.10 -5.52 8.78
C ALA A 37 5.33 -4.92 7.60
N ARG A 38 4.15 -4.33 7.86
CA ARG A 38 3.32 -3.67 6.84
C ARG A 38 4.02 -2.49 6.20
N VAL A 39 4.62 -1.61 6.99
CA VAL A 39 5.34 -0.42 6.49
C VAL A 39 6.54 -0.83 5.65
N ILE A 40 7.36 -1.78 6.12
CA ILE A 40 8.52 -2.25 5.36
C ILE A 40 8.10 -2.84 4.00
N GLN A 41 7.04 -3.64 3.96
CA GLN A 41 6.50 -4.16 2.70
C GLN A 41 6.02 -3.03 1.77
N HIS A 42 5.37 -2.00 2.32
CA HIS A 42 4.90 -0.85 1.54
C HIS A 42 6.05 -0.06 0.91
N GLU A 43 7.09 0.24 1.68
CA GLU A 43 8.24 0.99 1.15
C GLU A 43 9.06 0.16 0.16
N ILE A 44 9.18 -1.16 0.38
CA ILE A 44 9.82 -2.06 -0.60
C ILE A 44 9.03 -2.09 -1.91
N ASP A 45 7.70 -2.11 -1.88
CA ASP A 45 6.90 -2.04 -3.10
C ASP A 45 7.23 -0.79 -3.92
N HIS A 46 7.39 0.37 -3.28
CA HIS A 46 7.79 1.60 -3.98
C HIS A 46 9.15 1.47 -4.67
N THR A 47 10.11 0.77 -4.05
CA THR A 47 11.42 0.51 -4.70
C THR A 47 11.32 -0.36 -5.95
N ASN A 48 10.23 -1.11 -6.09
CA ASN A 48 9.92 -1.93 -7.26
C ASN A 48 8.92 -1.27 -8.22
N GLY A 49 8.53 -0.01 -7.98
CA GLY A 49 7.53 0.70 -8.79
C GLY A 49 6.08 0.26 -8.55
N ASN A 50 5.82 -0.52 -7.51
CA ASN A 50 4.47 -1.00 -7.17
C ASN A 50 3.81 -0.07 -6.15
N LEU A 51 2.53 0.21 -6.35
CA LEU A 51 1.67 0.93 -5.41
C LEU A 51 0.74 -0.04 -4.69
N PHE A 52 0.14 0.41 -3.58
CA PHE A 52 -0.77 -0.44 -2.82
C PHE A 52 -2.04 -0.82 -3.61
N VAL A 53 -2.44 0.01 -4.57
CA VAL A 53 -3.61 -0.23 -5.43
C VAL A 53 -3.39 -1.39 -6.40
N ASP A 54 -2.13 -1.69 -6.75
CA ASP A 54 -1.80 -2.82 -7.62
C ASP A 54 -2.12 -4.16 -6.95
N HIS A 55 -1.97 -4.22 -5.62
CA HIS A 55 -2.32 -5.41 -4.82
C HIS A 55 -3.83 -5.66 -4.69
N ILE A 56 -4.65 -4.63 -4.86
CA ILE A 56 -6.11 -4.70 -4.66
C ILE A 56 -6.89 -4.39 -5.94
N LYS A 57 -6.22 -4.26 -7.08
CA LYS A 57 -6.81 -3.86 -8.37
C LYS A 57 -7.99 -4.75 -8.78
N GLN A 58 -7.92 -6.02 -8.41
CA GLN A 58 -8.92 -7.06 -8.72
C GLN A 58 -9.93 -7.29 -7.58
N ASP A 59 -9.86 -6.50 -6.50
CA ASP A 59 -10.79 -6.55 -5.37
C ASP A 59 -11.60 -5.25 -5.30
N PRO A 60 -12.78 -5.20 -5.94
CA PRO A 60 -13.66 -4.03 -5.91
C PRO A 60 -14.08 -3.59 -4.50
N GLY A 61 -14.11 -4.51 -3.52
CA GLY A 61 -14.53 -4.22 -2.14
C GLY A 61 -13.42 -3.65 -1.27
N ALA A 62 -12.20 -3.55 -1.78
CA ALA A 62 -11.03 -3.15 -1.00
C ALA A 62 -10.74 -1.64 -1.02
N PHE A 63 -11.56 -0.80 -1.67
CA PHE A 63 -11.32 0.64 -1.82
C PHE A 63 -12.19 1.49 -0.89
N PHE A 64 -11.56 2.45 -0.21
CA PHE A 64 -12.21 3.30 0.77
C PHE A 64 -11.75 4.76 0.66
N LYS A 65 -12.57 5.67 1.18
CA LYS A 65 -12.19 7.06 1.48
C LYS A 65 -12.29 7.30 2.98
N LEU A 66 -11.46 8.20 3.49
CA LEU A 66 -11.57 8.71 4.85
C LEU A 66 -12.54 9.89 4.85
N THR A 67 -13.57 9.84 5.69
CA THR A 67 -14.50 10.95 5.90
C THR A 67 -13.91 11.99 6.84
N ASP A 68 -14.50 13.19 6.87
CA ASP A 68 -14.10 14.26 7.79
C ASP A 68 -14.27 13.87 9.27
N ASN A 69 -15.15 12.90 9.55
CA ASN A 69 -15.38 12.34 10.88
C ASN A 69 -14.42 11.19 11.23
N GLY A 70 -13.43 10.90 10.36
CA GLY A 70 -12.41 9.89 10.58
C GLY A 70 -12.86 8.44 10.32
N THR A 71 -14.02 8.24 9.69
CA THR A 71 -14.52 6.90 9.34
C THR A 71 -14.12 6.50 7.92
N LEU A 72 -13.96 5.20 7.69
CA LEU A 72 -13.74 4.65 6.35
C LEU A 72 -15.07 4.33 5.69
N GLU A 73 -15.33 4.92 4.52
CA GLU A 73 -16.47 4.62 3.68
C GLU A 73 -16.04 3.88 2.42
N SER A 74 -16.77 2.82 2.04
CA SER A 74 -16.52 2.09 0.80
C SER A 74 -16.69 3.01 -0.41
N LEU A 75 -15.75 2.93 -1.35
CA LEU A 75 -15.86 3.60 -2.64
C LEU A 75 -16.52 2.68 -3.67
N ASP A 76 -17.41 3.21 -4.49
CA ASP A 76 -17.94 2.46 -5.63
C ASP A 76 -16.82 2.26 -6.66
N TYR A 77 -16.45 0.99 -6.87
CA TYR A 77 -15.37 0.64 -7.78
C TYR A 77 -15.66 1.03 -9.23
N ASN A 78 -16.87 0.77 -9.73
CA ASN A 78 -17.20 0.99 -11.13
C ASN A 78 -17.28 2.48 -11.47
N GLU A 79 -17.82 3.28 -10.56
CA GLU A 79 -18.00 4.71 -10.76
C GLU A 79 -16.71 5.50 -10.50
N LYS A 80 -15.99 5.18 -9.41
CA LYS A 80 -14.90 6.03 -8.90
C LYS A 80 -13.50 5.48 -9.14
N ILE A 81 -13.33 4.17 -9.32
CA ILE A 81 -12.02 3.52 -9.33
C ILE A 81 -11.65 2.99 -10.71
N LYS A 82 -12.51 2.19 -11.35
CA LYS A 82 -12.21 1.41 -12.56
C LYS A 82 -11.61 2.22 -13.71
N ASN A 83 -12.10 3.43 -13.94
CA ASN A 83 -11.64 4.30 -15.03
C ASN A 83 -10.80 5.50 -14.54
N SER A 84 -10.33 5.46 -13.30
CA SER A 84 -9.53 6.54 -12.72
C SER A 84 -8.17 6.65 -13.42
N THR A 85 -8.02 7.66 -14.27
CA THR A 85 -6.74 7.95 -14.93
C THR A 85 -5.64 8.32 -13.95
N THR A 86 -5.96 8.74 -12.73
CA THR A 86 -4.98 9.02 -11.67
C THR A 86 -4.47 7.75 -10.98
N LEU A 87 -5.31 6.72 -10.84
CA LEU A 87 -4.93 5.47 -10.18
C LEU A 87 -4.22 4.49 -11.11
N TRP A 88 -4.54 4.56 -12.40
CA TRP A 88 -4.05 3.60 -13.40
C TRP A 88 -3.08 4.22 -14.40
N GLN A 89 -2.42 5.34 -14.06
CA GLN A 89 -1.37 5.87 -14.93
C GLN A 89 -0.37 4.75 -15.21
N GLU A 90 -0.21 4.40 -16.49
CA GLU A 90 0.87 3.53 -16.93
C GLU A 90 2.17 4.31 -16.72
N ASN A 91 3.01 3.82 -15.81
CA ASN A 91 4.40 4.28 -15.67
C ASN A 91 5.23 3.78 -16.86
#